data_AF-R7NDK5-F1
#
_entry.id   AF-R7NDK5-F1
#
_cell.length_a   1.000
_cell.length_b   1.000
_cell.length_c   1.000
_cell.angle_alpha   90.00
_cell.angle_beta   90.00
_cell.angle_gamma   90.00
#
_symmetry.space_group_name_H-M   'P 1'
#
loop_
_entity.id
_entity.type
_entity.pdbx_description
1 polymer ?
#
loop_
_entity_poly.entity_id
_entity_poly.type
_entity_poly.pdbx_seq_one_letter_code
_entity_poly.pdbx_strand_id
1 'polypeptide(L)'
;MEKIKIKLENLDSATNKYKNEVLNSELDNYIINANLHKLPKERIILYISGLPNNKEQEQLIKLIHIHYQNKVKQLNKIDKYDDYIRIILLLLEILLIIISEQFTVLLSELFLIARWVVVWEIVYDILFTGVRRKRDLKLYKKLATCEIEFLN
;
A
#
# COMPACT_ATOMS: atom_id res chain seq x y z
N MET A 1 15.11 -16.13 4.42
CA MET A 1 14.06 -16.16 5.47
C MET A 1 14.45 -15.11 6.46
N GLU A 2 13.65 -14.07 6.63
CA GLU A 2 14.08 -12.90 7.38
C GLU A 2 13.30 -12.69 8.66
N LYS A 3 14.06 -12.27 9.68
CA LYS A 3 13.70 -12.29 11.09
C LYS A 3 13.67 -10.85 11.59
N ILE A 4 12.49 -10.31 11.84
CA ILE A 4 12.34 -8.93 12.34
C ILE A 4 12.16 -9.02 13.85
N LYS A 5 13.09 -8.45 14.61
CA LYS A 5 12.99 -8.40 16.07
C LYS A 5 12.19 -7.18 16.50
N ILE A 6 11.18 -7.42 17.32
CA ILE A 6 10.28 -6.43 17.90
C ILE A 6 10.32 -6.66 19.40
N LYS A 7 10.67 -5.62 20.17
CA LYS A 7 10.61 -5.65 21.62
C LYS A 7 9.39 -4.85 22.06
N LEU A 8 8.51 -5.49 22.83
CA LEU A 8 7.32 -4.86 23.40
C LEU A 8 7.36 -4.98 24.92
N GLU A 9 6.99 -3.93 25.61
CA GLU A 9 6.92 -3.94 27.08
C GLU A 9 5.57 -4.45 27.58
N ASN A 10 4.50 -4.18 26.80
CA ASN A 10 3.14 -4.61 27.07
C ASN A 10 2.31 -4.62 25.77
N LEU A 11 1.11 -5.20 25.79
CA LEU A 11 0.21 -5.18 24.64
C LEU A 11 -0.18 -3.74 24.23
N ASP A 12 -0.29 -2.82 25.19
CA ASP A 12 -0.64 -1.42 24.93
C ASP A 12 0.38 -0.73 24.03
N SER A 13 1.68 -1.06 24.14
CA SER A 13 2.73 -0.51 23.28
C SER A 13 2.57 -0.90 21.80
N ALA A 14 1.90 -2.03 21.52
CA ALA A 14 1.59 -2.47 20.17
C ALA A 14 0.28 -1.88 19.63
N THR A 15 -0.55 -1.29 20.48
CA THR A 15 -1.85 -0.75 20.08
C THR A 15 -1.85 0.78 20.04
N ASN A 16 -2.80 1.35 19.31
CA ASN A 16 -2.94 2.79 19.23
C ASN A 16 -3.52 3.33 20.54
N LYS A 17 -2.93 4.41 21.06
CA LYS A 17 -3.34 5.13 22.28
C LYS A 17 -4.84 5.46 22.35
N TYR A 18 -5.51 5.57 21.20
CA TYR A 18 -6.93 5.91 21.11
C TYR A 18 -7.83 4.73 20.72
N LYS A 19 -7.27 3.62 20.24
CA LYS A 19 -8.04 2.46 19.78
C LYS A 19 -7.22 1.18 19.87
N ASN A 20 -7.52 0.35 20.87
CA ASN A 20 -6.81 -0.91 21.16
C ASN A 20 -6.94 -1.97 20.05
N GLU A 21 -7.84 -1.77 19.09
CA GLU A 21 -8.02 -2.67 17.94
C GLU A 21 -7.09 -2.33 16.75
N VAL A 22 -6.32 -1.24 16.85
CA VAL A 22 -5.48 -0.74 15.76
C VAL A 22 -4.02 -0.80 16.18
N LEU A 23 -3.19 -1.36 15.30
CA LEU A 23 -1.74 -1.40 15.48
C LEU A 23 -1.18 0.01 15.61
N ASN A 24 -0.26 0.22 16.54
CA ASN A 24 0.47 1.47 16.67
C ASN A 24 1.17 1.81 15.35
N SER A 25 1.03 3.06 14.90
CA SER A 25 1.65 3.58 13.66
C SER A 25 3.17 3.46 13.66
N GLU A 26 3.83 3.59 14.82
CA GLU A 26 5.29 3.44 14.91
C GLU A 26 5.72 2.01 14.64
N LEU A 27 5.01 1.05 15.24
CA LEU A 27 5.25 -0.38 15.05
C LEU A 27 4.97 -0.80 13.60
N ASP A 28 3.87 -0.31 13.03
CA ASP A 28 3.51 -0.54 11.63
C ASP A 28 4.58 0.02 10.67
N ASN A 29 5.03 1.26 10.90
CA ASN A 29 6.08 1.89 10.11
C ASN A 29 7.41 1.13 10.23
N TYR A 30 7.77 0.67 11.42
CA TYR A 30 8.97 -0.15 11.62
C TYR A 30 8.90 -1.44 10.81
N ILE A 31 7.79 -2.18 10.90
CA ILE A 31 7.58 -3.43 10.16
C ILE A 31 7.63 -3.17 8.64
N ILE A 32 6.99 -2.11 8.16
CA ILE A 32 6.98 -1.79 6.72
C ILE A 32 8.37 -1.37 6.23
N ASN A 33 9.02 -0.44 6.92
CA ASN A 33 10.34 0.09 6.52
C ASN A 33 11.40 -0.99 6.58
N ALA A 34 11.36 -1.86 7.58
CA ALA A 34 12.23 -3.02 7.67
C ALA A 34 12.09 -3.95 6.46
N ASN A 35 11.01 -3.89 5.67
CA ASN A 35 10.76 -4.76 4.52
C ASN A 35 10.73 -4.05 3.15
N LEU A 36 10.99 -2.74 3.10
CA LEU A 36 10.68 -1.91 1.94
C LEU A 36 11.58 -2.14 0.72
N HIS A 37 12.80 -2.63 0.95
CA HIS A 37 13.83 -2.88 -0.08
C HIS A 37 14.01 -4.37 -0.42
N LYS A 38 13.13 -5.24 0.05
CA LYS A 38 13.37 -6.68 0.04
C LYS A 38 12.82 -7.40 -1.18
N LEU A 39 13.45 -8.54 -1.47
CA LEU A 39 13.08 -9.39 -2.58
C LEU A 39 11.69 -10.00 -2.37
N PRO A 40 10.84 -10.02 -3.42
CA PRO A 40 9.46 -10.48 -3.32
C PRO A 40 9.31 -11.98 -3.00
N LYS A 41 10.39 -12.78 -2.96
CA LYS A 41 10.32 -14.22 -2.66
C LYS A 41 10.52 -14.57 -1.18
N GLU A 42 10.94 -13.65 -0.34
CA GLU A 42 11.29 -13.97 1.04
C GLU A 42 10.05 -14.06 1.95
N ARG A 43 10.02 -15.09 2.80
CA ARG A 43 9.07 -15.23 3.91
C ARG A 43 9.49 -14.27 5.04
N ILE A 44 8.49 -13.62 5.65
CA ILE A 44 8.65 -12.68 6.75
C ILE A 44 8.27 -13.39 8.04
N ILE A 45 9.15 -13.35 9.03
CA ILE A 45 8.90 -13.87 10.38
C ILE A 45 9.12 -12.73 11.37
N LEU A 46 8.13 -12.50 12.23
CA LEU A 46 8.20 -11.50 13.29
C LEU A 46 8.60 -12.18 14.59
N TYR A 47 9.73 -11.79 15.14
CA TYR A 47 10.20 -12.21 16.46
C TYR A 47 9.79 -11.17 17.49
N ILE A 48 8.91 -11.54 18.40
CA ILE A 48 8.38 -10.63 19.40
C ILE A 48 8.89 -11.05 20.78
N SER A 49 9.56 -10.15 21.49
CA SER A 49 10.04 -10.38 22.86
C SER A 49 9.36 -9.45 23.85
N GLY A 50 9.11 -9.93 25.08
CA GLY A 50 8.63 -9.12 26.21
C GLY A 50 7.14 -9.26 26.54
N LEU A 51 6.40 -10.14 25.86
CA LEU A 51 5.04 -10.54 26.24
C LEU A 51 5.05 -11.95 26.84
N PRO A 52 4.99 -12.11 28.17
CA PRO A 52 5.02 -13.43 28.80
C PRO A 52 3.66 -14.16 28.79
N ASN A 53 2.57 -13.45 28.52
CA ASN A 53 1.21 -13.98 28.63
C ASN A 53 0.69 -14.53 27.28
N ASN A 54 0.42 -15.83 27.22
CA ASN A 54 -0.12 -16.51 26.02
C ASN A 54 -1.40 -15.86 25.46
N LYS A 55 -2.26 -15.29 26.33
CA LYS A 55 -3.49 -14.60 25.86
C LYS A 55 -3.18 -13.31 25.11
N GLU A 56 -2.24 -12.52 25.60
CA GLU A 56 -1.81 -11.27 24.96
C GLU A 56 -1.05 -11.55 23.67
N GLN A 57 -0.24 -12.62 23.64
CA GLN A 57 0.43 -13.12 22.45
C GLN A 57 -0.58 -13.45 21.33
N GLU A 58 -1.65 -14.19 21.65
CA GLU A 58 -2.68 -14.56 20.68
C GLU A 58 -3.47 -13.34 20.18
N GLN A 59 -3.78 -12.39 21.07
CA GLN A 59 -4.42 -11.13 20.72
C GLN A 59 -3.55 -10.30 19.77
N LEU A 60 -2.24 -10.23 20.02
CA LEU A 60 -1.31 -9.50 19.18
C LEU A 60 -1.19 -10.13 17.78
N ILE A 61 -1.12 -11.46 17.69
CA ILE A 61 -1.12 -12.17 16.40
C ILE A 61 -2.35 -11.78 15.59
N LYS A 62 -3.54 -11.90 16.20
CA LYS A 62 -4.81 -11.56 15.56
C LYS A 62 -4.84 -10.11 15.11
N LEU A 63 -4.38 -9.19 15.95
CA LEU A 63 -4.34 -7.77 15.64
C LEU A 63 -3.45 -7.46 14.44
N ILE A 64 -2.23 -8.01 14.40
CA ILE A 64 -1.29 -7.82 13.28
C ILE A 64 -1.89 -8.36 11.98
N HIS A 65 -2.40 -9.60 11.99
CA HIS A 65 -2.99 -10.20 10.79
C HIS A 65 -4.22 -9.43 10.30
N ILE A 66 -5.15 -9.07 11.19
CA ILE A 66 -6.35 -8.29 10.84
C ILE A 66 -5.97 -6.92 10.28
N HIS A 67 -5.00 -6.24 10.90
CA HIS A 67 -4.52 -4.94 10.45
C HIS A 67 -4.04 -4.99 8.99
N TYR A 68 -3.16 -5.94 8.67
CA TYR A 68 -2.65 -6.06 7.30
C TYR A 68 -3.67 -6.62 6.30
N GLN A 69 -4.58 -7.50 6.72
CA GLN A 69 -5.72 -7.91 5.90
C GLN A 69 -6.62 -6.72 5.52
N ASN A 70 -6.87 -5.81 6.46
CA ASN A 70 -7.64 -4.60 6.20
C ASN A 70 -6.91 -3.67 5.23
N LYS A 71 -5.60 -3.50 5.36
CA LYS A 71 -4.80 -2.74 4.38
C LYS A 71 -4.84 -3.34 2.98
N VAL A 72 -4.78 -4.67 2.85
CA VAL A 72 -4.96 -5.35 1.55
C VAL A 72 -6.34 -5.05 0.95
N LYS A 73 -7.40 -5.14 1.75
CA LYS A 73 -8.76 -4.81 1.30
C LYS A 73 -8.87 -3.34 0.86
N GLN A 74 -8.27 -2.42 1.60
CA GLN A 74 -8.27 -1.00 1.25
C GLN A 74 -7.52 -0.74 -0.07
N LEU A 75 -6.32 -1.30 -0.25
CA LEU A 75 -5.57 -1.17 -1.50
C LEU A 75 -6.34 -1.76 -2.69
N ASN A 76 -6.95 -2.94 -2.55
CA ASN A 76 -7.76 -3.51 -3.64
C ASN A 76 -8.97 -2.63 -4.00
N LYS A 77 -9.58 -1.95 -3.02
CA LYS A 77 -10.66 -0.99 -3.30
C LYS A 77 -10.12 0.23 -4.06
N ILE A 78 -8.98 0.77 -3.64
CA ILE A 78 -8.33 1.90 -4.31
C ILE A 78 -7.97 1.54 -5.75
N ASP A 79 -7.35 0.38 -5.98
CA ASP A 79 -7.01 -0.09 -7.33
C ASP A 79 -8.25 -0.18 -8.22
N LYS A 80 -9.39 -0.64 -7.68
CA LYS A 80 -10.66 -0.66 -8.41
C LYS A 80 -11.17 0.75 -8.77
N TYR A 81 -11.02 1.72 -7.86
CA TYR A 81 -11.38 3.12 -8.15
C TYR A 81 -10.49 3.74 -9.22
N ASP A 82 -9.19 3.45 -9.17
CA ASP A 82 -8.24 3.91 -10.16
C ASP A 82 -8.52 3.35 -11.56
N ASP A 83 -8.96 2.09 -11.67
CA ASP A 83 -9.40 1.52 -12.94
C ASP A 83 -10.59 2.29 -13.52
N TYR A 84 -11.55 2.71 -12.69
CA TYR A 84 -12.65 3.57 -13.14
C TYR A 84 -12.16 4.94 -13.62
N ILE A 85 -11.24 5.57 -12.89
CA ILE A 85 -10.65 6.86 -13.27
C ILE A 85 -9.93 6.74 -14.61
N ARG A 86 -9.16 5.66 -14.83
CA ARG A 86 -8.50 5.41 -16.11
C ARG A 86 -9.47 5.28 -17.27
N ILE A 87 -10.59 4.58 -17.07
CA ILE A 87 -11.63 4.45 -18.09
C ILE A 87 -12.25 5.81 -18.40
N ILE A 88 -12.53 6.63 -17.38
CA ILE A 88 -13.07 7.99 -17.56
C ILE A 88 -12.08 8.88 -18.32
N LEU A 89 -10.79 8.83 -17.98
CA LEU A 89 -9.74 9.58 -18.68
C LEU A 89 -9.62 9.16 -20.15
N LEU A 90 -9.73 7.86 -20.44
CA LEU A 90 -9.70 7.34 -21.81
C LEU A 90 -10.90 7.85 -22.62
N LEU A 91 -12.10 7.87 -22.03
CA LEU A 91 -13.28 8.44 -22.68
C LEU A 91 -13.13 9.95 -22.91
N LEU A 92 -12.57 10.69 -21.94
CA LEU A 92 -12.30 12.11 -22.06
C LEU A 92 -11.30 12.40 -23.20
N GLU A 93 -10.25 11.60 -23.33
CA GLU A 93 -9.29 11.71 -24.44
C GLU A 93 -9.95 11.49 -25.80
N ILE A 94 -10.78 10.45 -25.95
CA ILE A 94 -11.52 10.21 -27.20
C ILE A 94 -12.37 11.43 -27.55
N LEU A 95 -13.04 12.02 -26.55
CA LEU A 95 -13.88 13.19 -26.73
C LEU A 95 -13.06 14.44 -27.13
N LEU A 96 -11.89 14.62 -26.52
CA LEU A 96 -10.95 15.70 -26.86
C LEU A 96 -10.40 15.58 -28.29
N ILE A 97 -10.12 14.35 -28.77
CA ILE A 97 -9.70 14.13 -30.17
C ILE A 97 -10.76 14.64 -31.13
N ILE A 98 -12.01 14.24 -30.92
CA ILE A 98 -13.13 14.58 -31.80
C ILE A 98 -13.32 16.10 -31.86
N ILE A 99 -13.22 16.78 -30.72
CA ILE A 99 -13.33 18.24 -30.67
C ILE A 99 -12.13 18.91 -31.35
N SER A 100 -10.92 18.35 -31.19
CA SER A 100 -9.69 18.94 -31.75
C SER A 100 -9.70 19.05 -33.28
N GLU A 101 -10.39 18.13 -33.98
CA GLU A 101 -10.54 18.17 -35.44
C GLU A 101 -11.32 19.38 -35.95
N GLN A 102 -12.09 20.06 -35.08
CA GLN A 102 -12.89 21.23 -35.45
C GLN A 102 -12.17 22.57 -35.22
N PHE A 103 -10.96 22.57 -34.67
CA PHE A 103 -10.21 23.80 -34.34
C PHE A 103 -9.19 24.21 -35.41
N THR A 104 -8.89 25.52 -35.44
CA THR A 104 -7.91 26.12 -36.37
C THR A 104 -6.46 25.76 -36.00
N VAL A 105 -5.53 25.92 -36.95
CA VAL A 105 -4.11 25.49 -36.88
C VAL A 105 -3.37 25.95 -35.61
N LEU A 106 -3.65 27.15 -35.09
CA LEU A 106 -3.01 27.63 -33.85
C LEU A 106 -3.54 26.95 -32.58
N LEU A 107 -4.82 26.61 -32.54
CA LEU A 107 -5.38 25.87 -31.40
C LEU A 107 -4.92 24.41 -31.43
N SER A 108 -4.72 23.81 -32.60
CA SER A 108 -4.26 22.42 -32.70
C SER A 108 -2.84 22.23 -32.14
N GLU A 109 -1.92 23.18 -32.35
CA GLU A 109 -0.58 23.16 -31.74
C GLU A 109 -0.63 23.30 -30.22
N LEU A 110 -1.48 24.19 -29.69
CA LEU A 110 -1.62 24.39 -28.26
C LEU A 110 -2.25 23.16 -27.57
N PHE A 111 -3.21 22.51 -28.24
CA PHE A 111 -3.78 21.23 -27.81
C PHE A 111 -2.74 20.09 -27.86
N LEU A 112 -1.85 20.05 -28.84
CA LEU A 112 -0.78 19.06 -28.92
C LEU A 112 0.16 19.14 -27.71
N ILE A 113 0.58 20.35 -27.32
CA ILE A 113 1.43 20.58 -26.14
C ILE A 113 0.69 20.19 -24.86
N ALA A 114 -0.55 20.64 -24.69
CA ALA A 114 -1.36 20.32 -23.52
C ALA A 114 -1.57 18.80 -23.37
N ARG A 115 -1.84 18.12 -24.49
CA ARG A 115 -2.03 16.67 -24.54
C ARG A 115 -0.76 15.91 -24.17
N TRP A 116 0.40 16.39 -24.61
CA TRP A 116 1.68 15.78 -24.24
C TRP A 116 1.98 15.88 -22.73
N VAL A 117 1.67 17.03 -22.11
CA VAL A 117 1.80 17.20 -20.64
C VAL A 117 0.91 16.21 -19.88
N VAL A 118 -0.35 16.06 -20.32
CA VAL A 118 -1.29 15.10 -19.72
C VAL A 118 -0.79 13.67 -19.87
N VAL A 119 -0.27 13.29 -21.04
CA VAL A 119 0.32 11.96 -21.25
C VAL A 119 1.50 11.72 -20.29
N TRP A 120 2.35 12.73 -20.08
CA TRP A 120 3.51 12.57 -19.19
C TRP A 120 3.10 12.38 -17.71
N GLU A 121 2.10 13.11 -17.24
CA GLU A 121 1.54 12.93 -15.89
C GLU A 121 0.93 11.53 -15.71
N ILE A 122 0.19 11.04 -16.70
CA ILE A 122 -0.40 9.70 -16.68
C ILE A 122 0.69 8.62 -16.67
N VAL A 123 1.71 8.75 -17.52
CA VAL A 123 2.84 7.81 -17.56
C VAL A 123 3.60 7.81 -16.24
N TYR A 124 3.84 8.98 -15.65
CA TYR A 124 4.49 9.12 -14.35
C TYR A 124 3.67 8.43 -13.25
N ASP A 125 2.36 8.68 -13.18
CA ASP A 125 1.49 8.07 -12.18
C ASP A 125 1.47 6.53 -12.33
N ILE A 126 1.31 6.02 -13.55
CA ILE A 126 1.31 4.57 -13.82
C ILE A 126 2.63 3.92 -13.41
N LEU A 127 3.77 4.52 -13.78
CA LEU A 127 5.09 3.95 -13.52
C LEU A 127 5.48 4.03 -12.06
N PHE A 128 5.22 5.14 -11.37
CA PHE A 128 5.71 5.33 -10.01
C PHE A 128 4.68 4.95 -8.95
N THR A 129 3.43 5.41 -9.05
CA THR A 129 2.41 5.08 -8.04
C THR A 129 1.87 3.68 -8.22
N GLY A 130 1.70 3.22 -9.47
CA GLY A 130 1.26 1.85 -9.78
C GLY A 130 2.26 0.80 -9.32
N VAL A 131 3.56 1.02 -9.55
CA VAL A 131 4.63 0.09 -9.10
C VAL A 131 4.71 0.06 -7.58
N ARG A 132 4.66 1.23 -6.92
CA ARG A 132 4.66 1.32 -5.46
C ARG A 132 3.47 0.58 -4.86
N ARG A 133 2.26 0.78 -5.38
CA ARG A 133 1.05 0.09 -4.92
C ARG A 133 1.11 -1.43 -5.08
N LYS A 134 1.56 -1.91 -6.24
CA LYS A 134 1.76 -3.37 -6.46
C LYS A 134 2.76 -3.96 -5.48
N ARG A 135 3.83 -3.23 -5.15
CA ARG A 135 4.82 -3.66 -4.15
C ARG A 135 4.18 -3.69 -2.76
N ASP A 136 3.53 -2.63 -2.35
CA ASP A 136 2.92 -2.49 -1.02
C ASP A 136 1.81 -3.54 -0.82
N LEU A 137 1.00 -3.82 -1.86
CA LEU A 137 0.00 -4.89 -1.84
C LEU A 137 0.63 -6.28 -1.60
N LYS A 138 1.74 -6.58 -2.27
CA LYS A 138 2.48 -7.84 -2.06
C LYS A 138 3.03 -7.92 -0.64
N LEU A 139 3.57 -6.83 -0.12
CA LEU A 139 4.08 -6.77 1.26
C LEU A 139 2.96 -7.00 2.27
N TYR A 140 1.84 -6.29 2.15
CA TYR A 140 0.72 -6.43 3.09
C TYR A 140 0.09 -7.83 3.04
N LYS A 141 -0.01 -8.44 1.86
CA LYS A 141 -0.45 -9.84 1.74
C LYS A 141 0.44 -10.81 2.50
N LYS A 142 1.77 -10.58 2.50
CA LYS A 142 2.71 -11.40 3.27
C LYS A 142 2.61 -11.16 4.76
N LEU A 143 2.52 -9.90 5.19
CA LEU A 143 2.38 -9.55 6.61
C LEU A 143 1.04 -10.04 7.19
N ALA A 144 -0.01 -10.10 6.37
CA ALA A 144 -1.30 -10.65 6.74
C ALA A 144 -1.27 -12.17 7.06
N THR A 145 -0.26 -12.90 6.59
CA THR A 145 -0.09 -14.34 6.83
C THR A 145 1.31 -14.67 7.34
N CYS A 146 2.00 -13.71 7.94
CA CYS A 146 3.36 -13.92 8.42
C CYS A 146 3.37 -14.80 9.67
N GLU A 147 4.45 -15.56 9.85
CA GLU A 147 4.70 -16.33 11.06
C GLU A 147 5.18 -15.36 12.16
N ILE A 148 4.65 -15.54 13.37
CA ILE A 148 4.98 -14.72 14.53
C ILE A 148 5.50 -15.66 15.61
N GLU A 149 6.76 -15.50 15.98
CA GLU A 149 7.46 -16.29 16.99
C GLU A 149 7.72 -15.43 18.22
N PHE A 150 7.31 -15.91 19.40
CA PHE A 150 7.57 -15.23 20.65
C PHE A 150 8.88 -15.73 21.26
N LEU A 151 9.79 -14.80 21.54
CA LEU A 151 11.04 -15.07 22.25
C LEU A 151 10.80 -14.78 23.74
N ASN A 152 10.73 -15.85 24.54
CA ASN A 152 10.75 -15.78 26.00
C ASN A 152 12.17 -15.55 26.52
#